data_AF-A0A1E1WTR1-F1
#
_entry.id   AF-A0A1E1WTR1-F1
#
_cell.length_a   1.000
_cell.length_b   1.000
_cell.length_c   1.000
_cell.angle_alpha   90.00
_cell.angle_beta   90.00
_cell.angle_gamma   90.00
#
_symmetry.space_group_name_H-M   'P 1'
#
loop_
_entity.id
_entity.type
_entity.pdbx_description
1 polymer ?
#
loop_
_entity_poly.entity_id
_entity_poly.type
_entity_poly.pdbx_seq_one_letter_code
_entity_poly.pdbx_strand_id
1 'polypeptide(L)'
;MSKRTATNEVYRGLVEAMSIPAELHERPDGTKYASFGGVVPIHCCTPEQVSEYARRTHHYCDVFTDQLLAPLGELAYVRLDDNTAEKVFINRVKRIVVVSADGALAQWRAAPSFESANRYVAGTPIVNKDGALVSVLTARRGNHYAVSTIEGDGGYFDTPNSWQTVETPEGHLVYGNMTFPTRDELRAYVAALPPAEVSREAPPTPVLQHHAAGTGARLALVAGNGRQMAHVILQGVITSGVEYL
;
A
#
# COMPACT_ATOMS: atom_id res chain seq x y z
N MET A 1 1.89 21.78 21.99
CA MET A 1 2.86 20.80 21.44
C MET A 1 2.93 21.00 19.93
N SER A 2 4.12 20.93 19.34
CA SER A 2 4.30 21.08 17.89
C SER A 2 3.59 19.92 17.17
N LYS A 3 2.61 20.21 16.29
CA LYS A 3 1.93 19.19 15.49
C LYS A 3 2.80 18.76 14.30
N ARG A 4 3.98 18.19 14.55
CA ARG A 4 4.89 17.74 13.48
C ARG A 4 4.43 16.40 12.92
N THR A 5 4.36 16.31 11.60
CA THR A 5 4.18 15.04 10.87
C THR A 5 5.52 14.43 10.45
N ALA A 6 6.59 15.24 10.41
CA ALA A 6 7.96 14.75 10.33
C ALA A 6 8.55 14.50 11.73
N THR A 7 9.19 13.35 11.93
CA THR A 7 9.76 12.89 13.20
C THR A 7 11.22 13.29 13.39
N ASN A 8 11.93 13.68 12.33
CA ASN A 8 13.27 14.23 12.43
C ASN A 8 13.27 15.66 13.02
N GLU A 9 14.29 15.98 13.80
CA GLU A 9 14.41 17.29 14.47
C GLU A 9 14.66 18.45 13.49
N VAL A 10 15.49 18.20 12.47
CA VAL A 10 15.89 19.15 11.44
C VAL A 10 15.31 18.73 10.11
N TYR A 11 14.44 19.56 9.52
CA TYR A 11 13.84 19.30 8.22
C TYR A 11 14.89 19.29 7.10
N ARG A 12 14.67 18.40 6.13
CA ARG A 12 15.52 18.17 4.97
C ARG A 12 14.77 18.52 3.68
N GLY A 13 15.52 18.67 2.60
CA GLY A 13 14.97 18.95 1.27
C GLY A 13 14.59 20.42 1.06
N LEU A 14 13.73 20.66 0.06
CA LEU A 14 13.24 21.99 -0.26
C LEU A 14 12.00 22.30 0.59
N VAL A 15 12.21 23.01 1.68
CA VAL A 15 11.14 23.42 2.61
C VAL A 15 10.54 24.74 2.17
N GLU A 16 9.24 24.77 1.93
CA GLU A 16 8.48 25.98 1.59
C GLU A 16 7.47 26.31 2.70
N ALA A 17 7.15 27.60 2.85
CA ALA A 17 6.09 28.04 3.75
C ALA A 17 4.73 27.68 3.15
N MET A 18 4.06 26.70 3.75
CA MET A 18 2.77 26.19 3.32
C MET A 18 2.06 25.53 4.50
N SER A 19 0.91 26.08 4.88
CA SER A 19 0.10 25.51 5.96
C SER A 19 -0.82 24.43 5.41
N ILE A 20 -0.63 23.20 5.89
CA ILE A 20 -1.46 22.04 5.55
C ILE A 20 -2.06 21.51 6.85
N PRO A 21 -3.39 21.39 6.99
CA PRO A 21 -4.00 20.88 8.21
C PRO A 21 -3.70 19.38 8.38
N ALA A 22 -3.51 18.95 9.62
CA ALA A 22 -3.46 17.54 10.00
C ALA A 22 -3.84 17.36 11.47
N GLU A 23 -4.42 16.21 11.78
CA GLU A 23 -4.65 15.76 13.16
C GLU A 23 -3.73 14.59 13.45
N LEU A 24 -3.08 14.61 14.62
CA LEU A 24 -2.18 13.54 15.06
C LEU A 24 -2.91 12.63 16.03
N HIS A 25 -2.73 11.34 15.83
CA HIS A 25 -3.34 10.26 16.58
C HIS A 25 -2.26 9.29 17.04
N GLU A 26 -2.60 8.46 18.01
CA GLU A 26 -1.72 7.40 18.51
C GLU A 26 -2.52 6.10 18.57
N ARG A 27 -1.96 5.04 17.99
CA ARG A 27 -2.52 3.68 18.09
C ARG A 27 -2.30 3.13 19.51
N PRO A 28 -3.03 2.07 19.92
CA PRO A 28 -2.79 1.41 21.20
C PRO A 28 -1.36 0.88 21.39
N ASP A 29 -0.63 0.64 20.30
CA ASP A 29 0.78 0.21 20.30
C ASP A 29 1.79 1.38 20.45
N GLY A 30 1.32 2.61 20.59
CA GLY A 30 2.13 3.82 20.70
C GLY A 30 2.62 4.39 19.36
N THR A 31 2.28 3.76 18.22
CA THR A 31 2.65 4.30 16.91
C THR A 31 1.79 5.51 16.59
N LYS A 32 2.45 6.59 16.17
CA LYS A 32 1.78 7.84 15.80
C LYS A 32 1.43 7.82 14.32
N TYR A 33 0.25 8.34 14.00
CA TYR A 33 -0.18 8.56 12.63
C TYR A 33 -0.92 9.91 12.53
N ALA A 34 -1.14 10.36 11.30
CA ALA A 34 -1.88 11.57 11.00
C ALA A 34 -3.16 11.25 10.21
N SER A 35 -4.08 12.20 10.21
CA SER A 35 -5.25 12.20 9.35
C SER A 35 -5.48 13.60 8.76
N PHE A 36 -6.22 13.64 7.65
CA PHE A 36 -6.65 14.87 7.00
C PHE A 36 -8.17 14.90 6.94
N GLY A 37 -8.81 15.52 7.94
CA GLY A 37 -10.25 15.38 8.13
C GLY A 37 -10.61 13.89 8.30
N GLY A 38 -11.49 13.37 7.45
CA GLY A 38 -11.86 11.94 7.45
C GLY A 38 -10.88 11.00 6.75
N VAL A 39 -9.77 11.50 6.19
CA VAL A 39 -8.82 10.69 5.41
C VAL A 39 -7.74 10.07 6.30
N VAL A 40 -7.60 8.75 6.24
CA VAL A 40 -6.66 7.98 7.09
C VAL A 40 -6.16 6.72 6.35
N PRO A 41 -4.91 6.26 6.59
CA PRO A 41 -4.46 4.99 6.03
C PRO A 41 -5.20 3.79 6.63
N ILE A 42 -5.44 2.76 5.80
CA ILE A 42 -6.21 1.57 6.23
C ILE A 42 -5.46 0.82 7.33
N HIS A 43 -4.14 0.63 7.19
CA HIS A 43 -3.31 -0.04 8.20
C HIS A 43 -3.16 0.71 9.54
N CYS A 44 -3.65 1.95 9.65
CA CYS A 44 -3.68 2.70 10.91
C CYS A 44 -4.97 2.48 11.70
N CYS A 45 -5.98 1.85 11.11
CA CYS A 45 -7.31 1.71 11.68
C CYS A 45 -7.47 0.44 12.53
N THR A 46 -8.29 0.49 13.58
CA THR A 46 -8.75 -0.71 14.29
C THR A 46 -9.73 -1.51 13.42
N PRO A 47 -9.99 -2.80 13.73
CA PRO A 47 -10.98 -3.59 12.99
C PRO A 47 -12.38 -2.98 12.96
N GLU A 48 -12.78 -2.29 14.02
CA GLU A 48 -14.07 -1.57 14.11
C GLU A 48 -14.10 -0.37 13.15
N GLN A 49 -13.02 0.42 13.12
CA GLN A 49 -12.87 1.54 12.20
C GLN A 49 -12.84 1.08 10.74
N VAL A 50 -12.11 -0.01 10.45
CA VAL A 50 -12.09 -0.63 9.11
C VAL A 50 -13.51 -1.01 8.67
N SER A 51 -14.26 -1.67 9.55
CA SER A 51 -15.65 -2.09 9.28
C SER A 51 -16.61 -0.91 9.03
N GLU A 52 -16.38 0.23 9.67
CA GLU A 52 -17.14 1.46 9.46
C GLU A 52 -16.76 2.13 8.12
N TYR A 53 -15.47 2.39 7.90
CA TYR A 53 -14.98 3.16 6.76
C TYR A 53 -15.14 2.42 5.43
N ALA A 54 -15.01 1.09 5.42
CA ALA A 54 -15.17 0.27 4.22
C ALA A 54 -16.53 0.47 3.51
N ARG A 55 -17.57 0.87 4.25
CA ARG A 55 -18.93 1.05 3.71
C ARG A 55 -19.14 2.36 2.95
N ARG A 56 -18.24 3.34 3.12
CA ARG A 56 -18.41 4.70 2.59
C ARG A 56 -17.21 5.24 1.82
N THR A 57 -16.11 4.48 1.78
CA THR A 57 -14.87 4.93 1.17
C THR A 57 -14.89 4.86 -0.35
N HIS A 58 -14.18 5.76 -1.01
CA HIS A 58 -13.62 5.51 -2.33
C HIS A 58 -12.43 4.55 -2.20
N HIS A 59 -12.17 3.76 -3.25
CA HIS A 59 -11.16 2.70 -3.20
C HIS A 59 -9.80 3.18 -3.69
N TYR A 60 -9.00 3.68 -2.75
CA TYR A 60 -7.58 3.94 -2.90
C TYR A 60 -6.81 2.92 -2.07
N CYS A 61 -5.74 2.35 -2.64
CA CYS A 61 -4.98 1.32 -1.94
C CYS A 61 -4.38 1.90 -0.65
N ASP A 62 -4.71 1.28 0.47
CA ASP A 62 -4.31 1.70 1.82
C ASP A 62 -4.76 3.10 2.25
N VAL A 63 -5.80 3.68 1.64
CA VAL A 63 -6.35 4.99 2.03
C VAL A 63 -7.87 4.95 2.12
N PHE A 64 -8.41 5.22 3.31
CA PHE A 64 -9.82 5.53 3.49
C PHE A 64 -10.09 7.00 3.22
N THR A 65 -11.10 7.30 2.40
CA THR A 65 -11.57 8.66 2.13
C THR A 65 -12.99 8.63 1.57
N ASP A 66 -13.83 9.56 2.01
CA ASP A 66 -15.20 9.77 1.50
C ASP A 66 -15.27 10.71 0.29
N GLN A 67 -14.12 11.20 -0.17
CA GLN A 67 -14.00 12.12 -1.30
C GLN A 67 -13.00 11.60 -2.34
N LEU A 68 -13.18 12.01 -3.60
CA LEU A 68 -12.15 11.80 -4.61
C LEU A 68 -10.95 12.70 -4.32
N LEU A 69 -9.75 12.11 -4.36
CA LEU A 69 -8.51 12.85 -4.20
C LEU A 69 -8.19 13.64 -5.48
N ALA A 70 -7.50 14.76 -5.32
CA ALA A 70 -7.06 15.58 -6.44
C ALA A 70 -6.06 14.81 -7.34
N PRO A 71 -6.04 15.06 -8.67
CA PRO A 71 -5.09 14.41 -9.58
C PRO A 71 -3.62 14.63 -9.19
N LEU A 72 -2.77 13.65 -9.50
CA LEU A 72 -1.36 13.71 -9.14
C LEU A 72 -0.58 14.50 -10.19
N GLY A 73 0.00 15.64 -9.79
CA GLY A 73 0.85 16.44 -10.66
C GLY A 73 2.25 15.87 -10.88
N GLU A 74 3.16 16.72 -11.38
CA GLU A 74 4.60 16.42 -11.47
C GLU A 74 5.33 16.58 -10.14
N LEU A 75 4.82 17.46 -9.27
CA LEU A 75 5.35 17.74 -7.94
C LEU A 75 4.21 17.81 -6.93
N ALA A 76 4.57 17.64 -5.66
CA ALA A 76 3.67 17.70 -4.53
C ALA A 76 4.34 18.34 -3.31
N TYR A 77 3.53 18.65 -2.32
CA TYR A 77 3.94 19.22 -1.04
C TYR A 77 3.55 18.26 0.09
N VAL A 78 4.54 17.84 0.88
CA VAL A 78 4.37 16.89 1.97
C VAL A 78 4.50 17.63 3.29
N ARG A 79 3.47 17.58 4.12
CA ARG A 79 3.42 18.34 5.38
C ARG A 79 4.56 17.97 6.32
N LEU A 80 5.29 18.96 6.82
CA LEU A 80 6.30 18.79 7.87
C LEU A 80 5.74 19.18 9.25
N ASP A 81 5.11 20.36 9.33
CA ASP A 81 4.44 20.91 10.50
C ASP A 81 3.25 21.81 10.10
N ASP A 82 2.81 22.69 11.01
CA ASP A 82 1.66 23.56 10.82
C ASP A 82 1.87 24.65 9.74
N ASN A 83 3.13 25.00 9.43
CA ASN A 83 3.46 26.15 8.59
C ASN A 83 4.39 25.81 7.43
N THR A 84 4.93 24.59 7.38
CA THR A 84 5.93 24.19 6.40
C THR A 84 5.63 22.84 5.77
N ALA A 85 6.01 22.71 4.51
CA ALA A 85 5.93 21.48 3.74
C ALA A 85 7.22 21.28 2.92
N GLU A 86 7.60 20.02 2.69
CA GLU A 86 8.65 19.69 1.75
C GLU A 86 8.06 19.61 0.34
N LYS A 87 8.68 20.30 -0.61
CA LYS A 87 8.37 20.18 -2.04
C LYS A 87 9.17 19.06 -2.66
N VAL A 88 8.46 18.11 -3.27
CA VAL A 88 9.04 16.89 -3.83
C VAL A 88 8.56 16.64 -5.25
N PHE A 89 9.40 16.01 -6.08
CA PHE A 89 9.02 15.52 -7.40
C PHE A 89 8.43 14.12 -7.32
N ILE A 90 7.39 13.87 -8.11
CA ILE A 90 6.77 12.57 -8.25
C ILE A 90 7.55 11.74 -9.28
N ASN A 91 8.13 10.64 -8.81
CA ASN A 91 8.83 9.65 -9.63
C ASN A 91 7.86 8.52 -10.02
N ARG A 92 7.41 8.55 -11.28
CA ARG A 92 6.55 7.50 -11.88
C ARG A 92 7.33 6.27 -12.37
N VAL A 93 8.66 6.34 -12.42
CA VAL A 93 9.52 5.22 -12.82
C VAL A 93 9.78 4.28 -11.65
N LYS A 94 10.09 4.84 -10.48
CA LYS A 94 10.35 4.06 -9.26
C LYS A 94 9.05 3.84 -8.50
N ARG A 95 8.40 2.70 -8.75
CA ARG A 95 7.08 2.36 -8.22
C ARG A 95 7.17 1.38 -7.07
N ILE A 96 6.35 1.57 -6.03
CA ILE A 96 6.26 0.71 -4.85
C ILE A 96 4.90 0.01 -4.86
N VAL A 97 4.89 -1.32 -4.69
CA VAL A 97 3.65 -2.08 -4.52
C VAL A 97 3.15 -1.89 -3.11
N VAL A 98 1.96 -1.33 -3.00
CA VAL A 98 1.17 -1.25 -1.78
C VAL A 98 0.04 -2.26 -1.91
N VAL A 99 -0.29 -2.93 -0.80
CA VAL A 99 -1.44 -3.83 -0.68
C VAL A 99 -2.22 -3.47 0.58
N SER A 100 -3.54 -3.57 0.52
CA SER A 100 -4.40 -3.32 1.68
C SER A 100 -5.62 -4.21 1.62
N ALA A 101 -6.24 -4.44 2.77
CA ALA A 101 -7.54 -5.11 2.85
C ALA A 101 -8.43 -4.34 3.83
N ASP A 102 -9.66 -4.05 3.42
CA ASP A 102 -10.66 -3.34 4.23
C ASP A 102 -11.82 -4.26 4.70
N GLY A 103 -11.66 -5.57 4.53
CA GLY A 103 -12.69 -6.57 4.84
C GLY A 103 -13.76 -6.73 3.76
N ALA A 104 -13.72 -5.95 2.68
CA ALA A 104 -14.51 -6.17 1.47
C ALA A 104 -13.63 -6.37 0.24
N LEU A 105 -12.62 -5.52 0.07
CA LEU A 105 -11.68 -5.54 -1.04
C LEU A 105 -10.25 -5.70 -0.56
N ALA A 106 -9.53 -6.61 -1.21
CA ALA A 106 -8.08 -6.71 -1.13
C ALA A 106 -7.45 -5.95 -2.29
N GLN A 107 -7.05 -4.71 -2.03
CA GLN A 107 -6.54 -3.76 -3.02
C GLN A 107 -5.03 -3.89 -3.20
N TRP A 108 -4.54 -3.59 -4.40
CA TRP A 108 -3.12 -3.45 -4.69
C TRP A 108 -2.87 -2.29 -5.66
N ARG A 109 -1.70 -1.65 -5.53
CA ARG A 109 -1.30 -0.53 -6.40
C ARG A 109 0.21 -0.53 -6.61
N ALA A 110 0.65 -0.41 -7.86
CA ALA A 110 2.01 -0.04 -8.21
C ALA A 110 2.16 1.49 -8.12
N ALA A 111 2.23 2.01 -6.90
CA ALA A 111 2.18 3.43 -6.61
C ALA A 111 3.47 4.14 -7.09
N PRO A 112 3.37 5.32 -7.72
CA PRO A 112 4.54 6.18 -7.90
C PRO A 112 5.13 6.54 -6.54
N SER A 113 6.37 7.04 -6.54
CA SER A 113 7.05 7.44 -5.30
C SER A 113 7.59 8.86 -5.35
N PHE A 114 7.94 9.41 -4.21
CA PHE A 114 8.91 10.50 -4.12
C PHE A 114 10.03 10.10 -3.17
N GLU A 115 11.18 10.77 -3.28
CA GLU A 115 12.31 10.53 -2.39
C GLU A 115 12.41 11.67 -1.37
N SER A 116 12.56 11.33 -0.08
CA SER A 116 12.81 12.29 0.98
C SER A 116 13.72 11.70 2.06
N ALA A 117 14.59 12.56 2.60
CA ALA A 117 15.42 12.25 3.75
C ALA A 117 14.73 12.57 5.09
N ASN A 118 13.57 13.22 5.05
CA ASN A 118 12.71 13.34 6.23
C ASN A 118 12.12 11.97 6.60
N ARG A 119 11.71 11.83 7.85
CA ARG A 119 10.98 10.68 8.35
C ARG A 119 9.58 11.13 8.72
N TYR A 120 8.58 10.58 8.07
CA TYR A 120 7.19 10.95 8.26
C TYR A 120 6.42 9.87 9.01
N VAL A 121 5.38 10.28 9.72
CA VAL A 121 4.35 9.36 10.23
C VAL A 121 3.39 8.96 9.12
N ALA A 122 2.77 7.78 9.26
CA ALA A 122 1.65 7.37 8.41
C ALA A 122 0.55 8.44 8.36
N GLY A 123 -0.14 8.57 7.24
CA GLY A 123 -1.25 9.51 7.06
C GLY A 123 -0.84 10.98 6.89
N THR A 124 0.46 11.28 6.83
CA THR A 124 0.94 12.63 6.56
C THR A 124 0.36 13.12 5.22
N PRO A 125 -0.30 14.30 5.19
CA PRO A 125 -0.94 14.81 3.98
C PRO A 125 0.05 15.14 2.88
N ILE A 126 -0.33 14.79 1.64
CA ILE A 126 0.34 15.17 0.41
C ILE A 126 -0.64 16.01 -0.40
N VAL A 127 -0.26 17.25 -0.71
CA VAL A 127 -1.13 18.20 -1.42
C VAL A 127 -0.47 18.69 -2.72
N ASN A 128 -1.28 19.17 -3.66
CA ASN A 128 -0.78 19.88 -4.83
C ASN A 128 -0.47 21.36 -4.51
N LYS A 129 -0.03 22.13 -5.51
CA LYS A 129 0.29 23.57 -5.36
C LYS A 129 -0.88 24.43 -4.87
N ASP A 130 -2.11 23.99 -5.10
CA ASP A 130 -3.33 24.72 -4.74
C ASP A 130 -3.80 24.32 -3.33
N GLY A 131 -3.07 23.45 -2.63
CA GLY A 131 -3.40 22.94 -1.30
C GLY A 131 -4.45 21.82 -1.29
N ALA A 132 -4.87 21.32 -2.46
CA ALA A 132 -5.82 20.21 -2.54
C ALA A 132 -5.11 18.87 -2.27
N LEU A 133 -5.75 18.02 -1.46
CA LEU A 133 -5.22 16.71 -1.07
C LEU A 133 -5.12 15.78 -2.29
N VAL A 134 -3.90 15.34 -2.60
CA VAL A 134 -3.65 14.36 -3.68
C VAL A 134 -3.48 12.93 -3.15
N SER A 135 -2.98 12.79 -1.92
CA SER A 135 -2.75 11.49 -1.27
C SER A 135 -2.37 11.70 0.20
N VAL A 136 -2.15 10.61 0.92
CA VAL A 136 -1.54 10.57 2.25
C VAL A 136 -0.42 9.54 2.27
N LEU A 137 0.57 9.72 3.13
CA LEU A 137 1.66 8.76 3.25
C LEU A 137 1.19 7.42 3.83
N THR A 138 1.52 6.33 3.14
CA THR A 138 1.13 4.98 3.52
C THR A 138 2.34 4.15 3.90
N ALA A 139 3.18 3.83 2.92
CA ALA A 139 4.34 2.97 3.06
C ALA A 139 5.58 3.57 2.40
N ARG A 140 6.75 3.05 2.76
CA ARG A 140 8.03 3.43 2.16
C ARG A 140 8.97 2.24 1.93
N ARG A 141 9.95 2.43 1.05
CA ARG A 141 11.16 1.60 1.00
C ARG A 141 12.39 2.51 1.07
N GLY A 142 13.14 2.40 2.16
CA GLY A 142 14.25 3.31 2.41
C GLY A 142 13.77 4.76 2.48
N ASN A 143 14.22 5.59 1.55
CA ASN A 143 13.83 7.01 1.44
C ASN A 143 12.72 7.26 0.40
N HIS A 144 12.21 6.20 -0.26
CA HIS A 144 11.13 6.33 -1.24
C HIS A 144 9.78 6.08 -0.58
N TYR A 145 8.91 7.07 -0.63
CA TYR A 145 7.57 7.02 -0.07
C TYR A 145 6.56 6.77 -1.19
N ALA A 146 5.65 5.80 -0.98
CA ALA A 146 4.59 5.50 -1.92
C ALA A 146 3.53 6.61 -1.91
N VAL A 147 3.04 6.98 -3.09
CA VAL A 147 1.94 7.94 -3.27
C VAL A 147 0.75 7.19 -3.84
N SER A 148 -0.14 6.73 -2.96
CA SER A 148 -1.32 5.98 -3.38
C SER A 148 -2.31 6.90 -4.09
N THR A 149 -2.66 6.54 -5.32
CA THR A 149 -3.55 7.31 -6.20
C THR A 149 -4.30 6.35 -7.14
N ILE A 150 -5.23 6.88 -7.93
CA ILE A 150 -5.93 6.13 -8.99
C ILE A 150 -5.06 5.89 -10.22
N GLU A 151 -4.02 6.70 -10.45
CA GLU A 151 -3.11 6.56 -11.58
C GLU A 151 -2.23 5.29 -11.48
N GLY A 152 -1.84 4.74 -12.64
CA GLY A 152 -0.91 3.62 -12.76
C GLY A 152 -1.54 2.23 -12.57
N ASP A 153 -0.72 1.19 -12.66
CA ASP A 153 -1.17 -0.20 -12.55
C ASP A 153 -1.70 -0.50 -11.15
N GLY A 154 -2.89 -1.08 -11.06
CA GLY A 154 -3.49 -1.46 -9.79
C GLY A 154 -4.83 -2.14 -10.00
N GLY A 155 -5.40 -2.65 -8.91
CA GLY A 155 -6.67 -3.34 -8.92
C GLY A 155 -7.05 -3.82 -7.53
N TYR A 156 -8.06 -4.66 -7.46
CA TYR A 156 -8.50 -5.26 -6.21
C TYR A 156 -9.12 -6.64 -6.46
N PHE A 157 -9.12 -7.47 -5.43
CA PHE A 157 -9.89 -8.70 -5.37
C PHE A 157 -11.07 -8.51 -4.42
N ASP A 158 -12.25 -8.98 -4.83
CA ASP A 158 -13.44 -9.03 -3.97
C ASP A 158 -13.30 -10.20 -2.99
N THR A 159 -12.85 -9.89 -1.78
CA THR A 159 -12.63 -10.87 -0.72
C THR A 159 -12.47 -10.18 0.64
N PRO A 160 -13.07 -10.75 1.71
CA PRO A 160 -12.82 -10.30 3.07
C PRO A 160 -11.46 -10.73 3.62
N ASN A 161 -10.74 -11.64 2.93
CA ASN A 161 -9.47 -12.15 3.42
C ASN A 161 -8.34 -11.11 3.27
N SER A 162 -7.53 -10.98 4.31
CA SER A 162 -6.29 -10.21 4.27
C SER A 162 -5.26 -10.81 3.31
N TRP A 163 -4.34 -9.96 2.85
CA TRP A 163 -3.19 -10.37 2.04
C TRP A 163 -2.28 -11.34 2.79
N GLN A 164 -1.89 -12.41 2.11
CA GLN A 164 -0.74 -13.23 2.49
C GLN A 164 0.49 -12.78 1.72
N THR A 165 1.58 -12.53 2.45
CA THR A 165 2.86 -12.17 1.85
C THR A 165 3.81 -13.36 1.93
N VAL A 166 4.33 -13.80 0.79
CA VAL A 166 5.20 -14.98 0.70
C VAL A 166 6.53 -14.60 0.06
N GLU A 167 7.63 -14.91 0.75
CA GLU A 167 8.96 -14.82 0.18
C GLU A 167 9.27 -16.08 -0.64
N THR A 168 9.65 -15.87 -1.89
CA THR A 168 10.01 -16.93 -2.83
C THR A 168 11.53 -17.07 -2.90
N PRO A 169 12.07 -18.25 -2.56
CA PRO A 169 13.50 -18.52 -2.69
C PRO A 169 13.98 -18.34 -4.13
N GLU A 170 15.28 -18.05 -4.29
CA GLU A 170 15.89 -17.94 -5.60
C GLU A 170 15.77 -19.26 -6.38
N GLY A 171 15.44 -19.17 -7.67
CA GLY A 171 15.27 -20.32 -8.56
C GLY A 171 13.95 -21.10 -8.38
N HIS A 172 13.15 -20.80 -7.35
CA HIS A 172 11.88 -21.49 -7.14
C HIS A 172 10.77 -21.01 -8.10
N LEU A 173 9.94 -21.96 -8.51
CA LEU A 173 8.66 -21.75 -9.17
C LEU A 173 7.58 -21.49 -8.14
N VAL A 174 6.46 -20.91 -8.56
CA VAL A 174 5.36 -20.58 -7.66
C VAL A 174 4.02 -20.99 -8.24
N TYR A 175 3.09 -21.33 -7.36
CA TYR A 175 1.69 -21.52 -7.68
C TYR A 175 0.84 -21.19 -6.45
N GLY A 176 -0.09 -20.25 -6.59
CA GLY A 176 -0.92 -19.77 -5.48
C GLY A 176 -0.06 -19.18 -4.35
N ASN A 177 -0.13 -19.77 -3.16
CA ASN A 177 0.68 -19.41 -2.00
C ASN A 177 1.88 -20.34 -1.78
N MET A 178 2.14 -21.27 -2.69
CA MET A 178 3.19 -22.29 -2.57
C MET A 178 4.38 -22.01 -3.49
N THR A 179 5.56 -22.53 -3.10
CA THR A 179 6.79 -22.49 -3.91
C THR A 179 7.31 -23.90 -4.16
N PHE A 180 7.98 -24.10 -5.31
CA PHE A 180 8.43 -25.41 -5.76
C PHE A 180 9.84 -25.31 -6.37
N PRO A 181 10.76 -26.23 -6.06
CA PRO A 181 12.10 -26.24 -6.65
C PRO A 181 12.09 -26.69 -8.11
N THR A 182 11.12 -27.54 -8.51
CA THR A 182 11.04 -28.10 -9.86
C THR A 182 9.65 -27.97 -10.48
N ARG A 183 9.60 -27.96 -11.81
CA ARG A 183 8.34 -27.86 -12.56
C ARG A 183 7.48 -29.11 -12.43
N ASP A 184 8.11 -30.28 -12.28
CA ASP A 184 7.39 -31.55 -12.16
C ASP A 184 6.69 -31.66 -10.80
N GLU A 185 7.33 -31.21 -9.72
CA GLU A 185 6.68 -31.11 -8.40
C GLU A 185 5.49 -30.16 -8.42
N LEU A 186 5.62 -28.98 -9.05
CA LEU A 186 4.51 -28.06 -9.21
C LEU A 186 3.36 -28.71 -9.97
N ARG A 187 3.64 -29.40 -11.09
CA ARG A 187 2.61 -30.08 -11.89
C ARG A 187 1.93 -31.21 -11.12
N ALA A 188 2.68 -31.99 -10.36
CA ALA A 188 2.14 -33.04 -9.51
C ALA A 188 1.21 -32.46 -8.42
N TYR A 189 1.63 -31.36 -7.78
CA TYR A 189 0.81 -30.65 -6.81
C TYR A 189 -0.51 -30.16 -7.42
N VAL A 190 -0.45 -29.48 -8.57
CA VAL A 190 -1.66 -28.97 -9.24
C VAL A 190 -2.57 -30.10 -9.73
N ALA A 191 -2.02 -31.24 -10.16
CA ALA A 191 -2.82 -32.40 -10.57
C ALA A 191 -3.55 -33.06 -9.39
N ALA A 192 -3.01 -32.97 -8.18
CA ALA A 192 -3.63 -33.51 -6.97
C ALA A 192 -4.71 -32.60 -6.36
N LEU A 193 -4.74 -31.32 -6.72
CA LEU A 193 -5.73 -30.37 -6.19
C LEU A 193 -7.11 -30.58 -6.81
N PRO A 194 -8.19 -30.50 -6.02
CA PRO A 194 -9.55 -30.43 -6.55
C PRO A 194 -9.75 -29.16 -7.42
N PRO A 195 -10.84 -29.09 -8.21
CA PRO A 195 -11.24 -27.86 -8.89
C PRO A 195 -11.36 -26.68 -7.93
N ALA A 196 -11.18 -25.45 -8.41
CA ALA A 196 -11.32 -24.26 -7.56
C ALA A 196 -12.75 -24.14 -7.04
N GLU A 197 -12.90 -23.97 -5.73
CA GLU A 197 -14.19 -23.74 -5.08
C GLU A 197 -14.12 -22.45 -4.27
N VAL A 198 -15.09 -21.57 -4.50
CA VAL A 198 -15.22 -20.29 -3.79
C VAL A 198 -16.65 -20.16 -3.31
N SER A 199 -16.81 -19.89 -2.03
CA SER A 199 -18.10 -19.60 -1.41
C SER A 199 -17.96 -18.46 -0.41
N ARG A 200 -19.07 -18.04 0.22
CA ARG A 200 -19.02 -17.04 1.29
C ARG A 200 -18.30 -17.56 2.53
N GLU A 201 -18.38 -18.86 2.78
CA GLU A 201 -17.75 -19.56 3.90
C GLU A 201 -16.27 -19.87 3.63
N ALA A 202 -15.88 -19.95 2.35
CA ALA A 202 -14.51 -20.15 1.89
C ALA A 202 -14.12 -19.09 0.84
N PRO A 203 -13.99 -17.81 1.25
CA PRO A 203 -13.59 -16.74 0.35
C PRO A 203 -12.13 -16.93 -0.12
N PRO A 204 -11.76 -16.36 -1.29
CA PRO A 204 -10.43 -16.56 -1.84
C PRO A 204 -9.39 -15.70 -1.11
N THR A 205 -8.15 -16.17 -1.04
CA THR A 205 -7.04 -15.49 -0.37
C THR A 205 -6.14 -14.78 -1.39
N PRO A 206 -5.93 -13.47 -1.24
CA PRO A 206 -5.01 -12.71 -2.07
C PRO A 206 -3.58 -12.92 -1.57
N VAL A 207 -2.65 -13.12 -2.50
CA VAL A 207 -1.24 -13.44 -2.19
C VAL A 207 -0.33 -12.48 -2.94
N LEU A 208 0.60 -11.87 -2.21
CA LEU A 208 1.71 -11.11 -2.77
C LEU A 208 3.00 -11.91 -2.60
N GLN A 209 3.61 -12.28 -3.72
CA GLN A 209 4.85 -13.03 -3.74
C GLN A 209 6.03 -12.13 -4.09
N HIS A 210 7.05 -12.16 -3.25
CA HIS A 210 8.29 -11.42 -3.45
C HIS A 210 9.42 -12.41 -3.72
N HIS A 211 10.20 -12.19 -4.77
CA HIS A 211 11.42 -12.95 -4.97
C HIS A 211 12.57 -12.32 -4.19
N ALA A 212 13.35 -13.14 -3.47
CA ALA A 212 14.53 -12.69 -2.74
C ALA A 212 15.54 -11.95 -3.65
N ALA A 213 15.67 -12.40 -4.91
CA ALA A 213 16.51 -11.76 -5.93
C ALA A 213 15.92 -10.47 -6.52
N GLY A 214 14.75 -10.01 -6.06
CA GLY A 214 14.13 -8.74 -6.46
C GLY A 214 13.55 -8.71 -7.88
N THR A 215 13.45 -9.84 -8.56
CA THR A 215 12.89 -9.95 -9.92
C THR A 215 11.69 -10.90 -9.96
N GLY A 216 10.63 -10.53 -10.68
CA GLY A 216 9.49 -11.43 -10.92
C GLY A 216 8.45 -11.51 -9.81
N ALA A 217 8.28 -10.46 -8.99
CA ALA A 217 7.20 -10.39 -8.01
C ALA A 217 5.83 -10.66 -8.65
N ARG A 218 4.93 -11.30 -7.90
CA ARG A 218 3.64 -11.78 -8.42
C ARG A 218 2.51 -11.49 -7.46
N LEU A 219 1.32 -11.32 -8.02
CA LEU A 219 0.07 -11.39 -7.28
C LEU A 219 -0.65 -12.67 -7.67
N ALA A 220 -1.25 -13.35 -6.71
CA ALA A 220 -2.15 -14.45 -6.96
C ALA A 220 -3.44 -14.29 -6.17
N LEU A 221 -4.51 -14.90 -6.68
CA LEU A 221 -5.74 -15.13 -5.94
C LEU A 221 -5.92 -16.64 -5.82
N VAL A 222 -6.13 -17.14 -4.60
CA VAL A 222 -6.12 -18.58 -4.31
C VAL A 222 -7.42 -18.98 -3.61
N ALA A 223 -8.10 -20.00 -4.11
CA ALA A 223 -9.27 -20.57 -3.45
C ALA A 223 -8.90 -21.21 -2.10
N GLY A 224 -9.89 -21.42 -1.22
CA GLY A 224 -9.66 -22.01 0.10
C GLY A 224 -9.02 -23.41 0.08
N ASN A 225 -9.15 -24.13 -1.05
CA ASN A 225 -8.53 -25.42 -1.28
C ASN A 225 -7.11 -25.36 -1.88
N GLY A 226 -6.50 -24.19 -2.01
CA GLY A 226 -5.16 -24.00 -2.56
C GLY A 226 -5.10 -23.88 -4.09
N ARG A 227 -6.22 -24.00 -4.80
CA ARG A 227 -6.25 -23.82 -6.26
C ARG A 227 -6.10 -22.34 -6.64
N GLN A 228 -5.13 -22.05 -7.50
CA GLN A 228 -4.91 -20.70 -8.01
C GLN A 228 -6.03 -20.31 -8.99
N MET A 229 -6.60 -19.13 -8.79
CA MET A 229 -7.63 -18.51 -9.64
C MET A 229 -7.06 -17.45 -10.57
N ALA A 230 -6.10 -16.66 -10.06
CA ALA A 230 -5.42 -15.60 -10.82
C ALA A 230 -3.93 -15.63 -10.55
N HIS A 231 -3.15 -15.20 -11.54
CA HIS A 231 -1.70 -15.07 -11.45
C HIS A 231 -1.25 -13.89 -12.30
N VAL A 232 -0.74 -12.85 -11.66
CA VAL A 232 -0.32 -11.60 -12.29
C VAL A 232 1.17 -11.43 -12.03
N ILE A 233 1.95 -11.32 -13.11
CA ILE A 233 3.39 -11.05 -13.03
C ILE A 233 3.58 -9.53 -13.01
N LEU A 234 4.22 -9.03 -11.96
CA LEU A 234 4.52 -7.61 -11.82
C LEU A 234 5.89 -7.30 -12.42
N GLN A 235 5.99 -6.17 -13.11
CA GLN A 235 7.23 -5.73 -13.75
C GLN A 235 7.55 -4.28 -13.42
N GLY A 236 8.83 -3.97 -13.21
CA GLY A 236 9.29 -2.60 -12.94
C GLY A 236 8.67 -2.00 -11.68
N VAL A 237 8.52 -2.81 -10.63
CA VAL A 237 7.98 -2.39 -9.34
C VAL A 237 8.81 -2.94 -8.18
N ILE A 238 8.72 -2.25 -7.06
CA ILE A 238 9.36 -2.60 -5.80
C ILE A 238 8.34 -3.31 -4.93
N THR A 239 8.68 -4.50 -4.43
CA THR A 239 7.78 -5.25 -3.55
C THR A 239 8.44 -5.69 -2.24
N SER A 240 9.77 -5.80 -2.19
CA SER A 240 10.50 -6.19 -0.98
C SER A 240 10.98 -4.99 -0.17
N GLY A 241 11.06 -5.16 1.16
CA GLY A 241 11.51 -4.12 2.09
C GLY A 241 10.60 -2.90 2.15
N VAL A 242 9.30 -3.10 1.89
CA VAL A 242 8.26 -2.08 2.02
C VAL A 242 7.78 -2.08 3.47
N GLU A 243 7.86 -0.91 4.10
CA GLU A 243 7.50 -0.65 5.49
C GLU A 243 6.24 0.22 5.50
N TYR A 244 5.15 -0.29 6.08
CA TYR A 244 3.97 0.51 6.44
C TYR A 244 4.31 1.32 7.69
N LEU A 245 4.02 2.62 7.65
CA LEU A 245 4.55 3.62 8.59
C LEU A 245 3.87 3.61 9.98
#